data_AF-A0AAW7Y5F2-F1
#
_entry.id   AF-A0AAW7Y5F2-F1
#
_cell.length_a   1.000
_cell.length_b   1.000
_cell.length_c   1.000
_cell.angle_alpha   90.00
_cell.angle_beta   90.00
_cell.angle_gamma   90.00
#
_symmetry.space_group_name_H-M   'P 1'
#
loop_
_entity.id
_entity.type
_entity.pdbx_description
1 polymer ?
#
loop_
_entity_poly.entity_id
_entity_poly.type
_entity_poly.pdbx_seq_one_letter_code
_entity_poly.pdbx_strand_id
1 'polypeptide(L)' 'MSKSKSQMTPSDARRIQAAEAKANGGQVAKGGFAARAQRIAEQNNNKK' A
#
# COMPACT_ATOMS: atom_id res chain seq x y z
N MET A 1 13.47 8.21 21.73
CA MET A 1 12.69 7.18 21.05
C MET A 1 12.50 7.57 19.59
N SER A 2 13.44 7.21 18.70
CA SER A 2 13.22 7.36 17.26
C SER A 2 12.07 6.44 16.87
N LYS A 3 10.91 7.03 16.57
CA LYS A 3 9.76 6.29 16.06
C LYS A 3 10.20 5.63 14.76
N SER A 4 10.50 4.34 14.80
CA SER A 4 10.67 3.50 13.63
C SER A 4 9.38 3.62 12.84
N LYS A 5 9.32 4.58 11.91
CA LYS A 5 8.19 4.76 11.01
C LYS A 5 8.10 3.45 10.26
N SER A 6 7.08 2.64 10.55
CA SER A 6 6.80 1.44 9.78
C SER A 6 6.56 1.91 8.35
N GLN A 7 7.62 1.82 7.53
CA GLN A 7 7.55 2.22 6.14
C GLN A 7 6.66 1.21 5.45
N MET A 8 5.65 1.70 4.75
CA MET A 8 4.85 0.86 3.87
C MET A 8 5.79 0.09 2.95
N THR A 9 5.77 -1.23 3.06
CA THR A 9 6.53 -2.14 2.20
C THR A 9 5.69 -2.56 1.00
N PRO A 10 6.30 -3.03 -0.11
CA PRO A 10 5.54 -3.61 -1.22
C PRO A 10 4.65 -4.79 -0.79
N SER A 11 5.10 -5.57 0.19
CA SER A 11 4.32 -6.69 0.74
C SER A 11 3.07 -6.23 1.49
N ASP A 12 3.17 -5.15 2.27
CA ASP A 12 2.01 -4.58 2.97
C ASP A 12 1.02 -3.94 1.99
N ALA A 13 1.53 -3.23 0.98
CA ALA A 13 0.67 -2.67 -0.07
C ALA A 13 -0.10 -3.77 -0.83
N ARG A 14 0.52 -4.91 -1.12
CA ARG A 14 -0.16 -6.08 -1.73
C ARG A 14 -1.26 -6.64 -0.86
N ARG A 15 -1.06 -6.73 0.47
CA ARG A 15 -2.11 -7.17 1.40
C ARG A 15 -3.30 -6.21 1.38
N ILE A 16 -3.02 -4.92 1.39
CA ILE A 16 -4.06 -3.87 1.32
C ILE A 16 -4.83 -3.96 0.01
N GLN A 17 -4.15 -4.12 -1.13
CA GLN A 17 -4.80 -4.33 -2.42
C GLN A 17 -5.67 -5.57 -2.44
N ALA A 18 -5.18 -6.70 -1.92
CA ALA A 18 -5.94 -7.94 -1.89
C ALA A 18 -7.22 -7.81 -1.04
N ALA A 19 -7.13 -7.12 0.11
CA ALA A 19 -8.28 -6.84 0.95
C ALA A 19 -9.30 -5.94 0.25
N GLU A 20 -8.85 -4.88 -0.42
CA GLU A 20 -9.72 -3.96 -1.15
C GLU A 20 -10.36 -4.64 -2.37
N ALA A 21 -9.60 -5.41 -3.14
CA ALA A 21 -10.11 -6.22 -4.24
C ALA A 21 -11.17 -7.21 -3.74
N LYS A 22 -10.92 -7.92 -2.64
CA LYS A 22 -11.89 -8.86 -2.07
C LYS A 22 -13.19 -8.16 -1.64
N ALA A 23 -13.10 -6.96 -1.10
CA ALA A 23 -14.27 -6.17 -0.71
C ALA A 23 -15.06 -5.64 -1.90
N ASN A 24 -14.40 -5.33 -3.02
CA ASN A 24 -15.00 -4.72 -4.21
C ASN A 24 -15.15 -5.69 -5.39
N GLY A 25 -15.29 -7.01 -5.14
CA GLY A 25 -15.55 -7.99 -6.21
C GLY A 25 -14.39 -8.19 -7.21
N GLY A 26 -13.16 -7.99 -6.76
CA GLY A 26 -11.93 -8.13 -7.54
C GLY A 26 -11.35 -6.81 -8.06
N GLN A 27 -11.97 -5.67 -7.74
CA GLN A 27 -11.56 -4.36 -8.24
C GLN A 27 -10.90 -3.51 -7.16
N VAL A 28 -9.91 -2.70 -7.53
CA VAL A 28 -9.30 -1.72 -6.62
C VAL A 28 -9.65 -0.33 -7.15
N ALA A 29 -10.15 0.55 -6.27
CA ALA A 29 -10.57 1.88 -6.70
C ALA A 29 -9.34 2.73 -7.05
N LYS A 30 -9.36 3.36 -8.22
CA LYS A 30 -8.29 4.28 -8.63
C LYS A 30 -8.28 5.48 -7.69
N GLY A 31 -7.17 5.68 -6.97
CA GLY A 31 -7.03 6.72 -5.95
C GLY A 31 -7.59 6.35 -4.56
N GLY A 32 -8.09 5.13 -4.40
CA GLY A 32 -8.50 4.54 -3.13
C GLY A 32 -7.32 4.28 -2.19
N PHE A 33 -7.64 3.66 -1.04
CA PHE A 33 -6.65 3.43 0.01
C PHE A 33 -5.50 2.52 -0.47
N ALA A 34 -5.81 1.45 -1.20
CA ALA A 34 -4.79 0.56 -1.75
C ALA A 34 -3.90 1.24 -2.79
N ALA A 35 -4.47 2.10 -3.65
CA ALA A 35 -3.68 2.87 -4.61
C ALA A 35 -2.71 3.84 -3.92
N ARG A 36 -3.12 4.45 -2.81
CA ARG A 36 -2.24 5.29 -1.96
C ARG A 36 -1.17 4.46 -1.27
N ALA A 37 -1.51 3.29 -0.74
CA ALA A 37 -0.56 2.39 -0.10
C ALA A 37 0.54 1.94 -1.07
N GLN A 38 0.18 1.56 -2.30
CA GLN A 38 1.17 1.23 -3.32
C GLN A 38 2.10 2.41 -3.64
N ARG A 39 1.55 3.61 -3.83
CA ARG A 39 2.35 4.80 -4.12
C ARG A 39 3.38 5.06 -3.02
N ILE A 40 3.01 4.89 -1.75
CA ILE A 40 3.93 5.07 -0.62
C ILE A 40 5.00 3.96 -0.62
N ALA A 41 4.63 2.71 -0.91
CA ALA A 41 5.58 1.61 -1.02
C ALA A 41 6.60 1.85 -2.14
N GLU A 42 6.16 2.31 -3.30
CA GLU A 42 7.02 2.67 -4.44
C GLU A 42 7.95 3.83 -4.10
N GLN A 43 7.43 4.89 -3.46
CA GLN A 43 8.23 6.03 -3.02
C GLN A 43 9.27 5.65 -1.97
N ASN A 44 8.97 4.71 -1.08
CA ASN A 44 9.93 4.19 -0.10
C ASN A 44 11.02 3.35 -0.77
N ASN A 45 10.68 2.61 -1.82
CA ASN A 45 11.64 1.82 -2.59
C ASN A 45 12.57 2.71 -3.44
N ASN A 46 12.03 3.82 -3.97
CA ASN A 46 12.78 4.80 -4.76
C ASN A 46 13.60 5.80 -3.90
N LYS A 47 13.53 5.70 -2.57
CA LYS A 47 14.37 6.45 -1.62
C LYS A 47 15.60 5.67 -1.16
N LYS A 48 15.92 4.55 -1.82
CA LYS A 48 17.17 3.82 -1.62
C LYS A 48 18.33 4.42 -2.39
#